data_AF-A0A9Q9B2H3-F1
#
_entry.id   AF-A0A9Q9B2H3-F1
#
_cell.length_a   1.000
_cell.length_b   1.000
_cell.length_c   1.000
_cell.angle_alpha   90.00
_cell.angle_beta   90.00
_cell.angle_gamma   90.00
#
_symmetry.space_group_name_H-M   'P 1'
#
loop_
_entity.id
_entity.type
_entity.pdbx_description
1 polymer ?
#
loop_
_entity_poly.entity_id
_entity_poly.type
_entity_poly.pdbx_seq_one_letter_code
_entity_poly.pdbx_strand_id
1 'polypeptide(L)'
;MQIMNKIEHDDLINKIFAEFKKADKSKYTSLFISSLSSKNMNWRSGLSVFAIMQSFPNHNFTLGEYTGINDELFERMSIEDKQFVKERIPCKFCSEYKSIKPDFEFAKEAFNKVGGLLGADLLCYYYFLSETNKIENVKPCNEDFRIFSEILTILANAAPNETVKKTIFLQIKKIKGFKSNSEQLKALLETLGFCSILETEKQKGLLNEYINLAAAPRKTHSSDWNYPVDFWLGKDGINKQAFRFWFEDYKELEQFWK
;
A
#
# COMPACT_ATOMS: atom_id res chain seq x y z
N MET A 1 12.62 -27.62 -16.97
CA MET A 1 11.59 -26.82 -16.29
C MET A 1 11.83 -26.98 -14.79
N GLN A 2 12.54 -26.03 -14.16
CA GLN A 2 12.74 -26.08 -12.70
C GLN A 2 11.37 -25.99 -12.04
N ILE A 3 11.02 -27.00 -11.24
CA ILE A 3 9.87 -26.94 -10.35
C ILE A 3 10.21 -25.84 -9.35
N MET A 4 9.67 -24.63 -9.56
CA MET A 4 9.68 -23.61 -8.52
C MET A 4 8.84 -24.16 -7.37
N ASN A 5 9.47 -24.48 -6.24
CA ASN A 5 8.76 -24.88 -5.04
C ASN A 5 7.78 -23.78 -4.66
N LYS A 6 6.49 -24.10 -4.63
CA LYS A 6 5.45 -23.17 -4.18
C LYS A 6 5.69 -22.78 -2.72
N ILE A 7 5.23 -21.60 -2.33
CA ILE A 7 5.22 -21.13 -0.94
C ILE A 7 3.80 -21.31 -0.41
N GLU A 8 3.64 -21.96 0.73
CA GLU A 8 2.33 -22.04 1.38
C GLU A 8 1.96 -20.68 1.98
N HIS A 9 0.67 -20.34 1.90
CA HIS A 9 0.11 -19.07 2.37
C HIS A 9 0.56 -18.72 3.79
N ASP A 10 0.39 -19.64 4.74
CA ASP A 10 0.67 -19.40 6.16
C ASP A 10 2.16 -19.17 6.42
N ASP A 11 3.03 -19.84 5.66
CA ASP A 11 4.48 -19.62 5.72
C ASP A 11 4.85 -18.21 5.25
N LEU A 12 4.17 -17.72 4.20
CA LEU A 12 4.41 -16.37 3.70
C LEU A 12 3.89 -15.31 4.67
N ILE A 13 2.70 -15.51 5.27
CA ILE A 13 2.19 -14.65 6.35
C ILE A 13 3.20 -14.57 7.49
N ASN A 14 3.70 -15.72 7.97
CA ASN A 14 4.71 -15.76 9.04
C ASN A 14 5.97 -14.96 8.68
N LYS A 15 6.45 -15.06 7.43
CA LYS A 15 7.60 -14.28 6.94
C LYS A 15 7.30 -12.79 6.88
N ILE A 16 6.12 -12.38 6.40
CA ILE A 16 5.70 -10.97 6.36
C ILE A 16 5.70 -10.38 7.77
N PHE A 17 5.06 -11.05 8.73
CA PHE A 17 5.03 -10.57 10.11
C PHE A 17 6.41 -10.58 10.78
N ALA A 18 7.29 -11.51 10.42
CA ALA A 18 8.68 -11.49 10.88
C ALA A 18 9.45 -10.27 10.35
N GLU A 19 9.24 -9.86 9.10
CA GLU A 19 9.84 -8.65 8.53
C GLU A 19 9.19 -7.37 9.08
N PHE A 20 7.88 -7.36 9.28
CA PHE A 20 7.17 -6.23 9.87
C PHE A 20 7.65 -5.92 11.29
N LYS A 21 7.93 -6.95 12.10
CA LYS A 21 8.51 -6.78 13.45
C LYS A 21 9.90 -6.13 13.45
N LYS A 22 10.65 -6.20 12.35
CA LYS A 22 11.96 -5.56 12.19
C LYS A 22 11.86 -4.14 11.63
N ALA A 23 10.71 -3.78 11.06
CA ALA A 23 10.53 -2.50 10.41
C ALA A 23 10.50 -1.37 11.44
N ASP A 24 11.16 -0.26 11.09
CA ASP A 24 11.25 0.94 11.90
C ASP A 24 10.50 2.08 11.21
N LYS A 25 9.45 2.58 11.88
CA LYS A 25 8.62 3.68 11.36
C LYS A 25 9.47 4.89 10.96
N SER A 26 10.42 5.30 11.80
CA SER A 26 11.23 6.49 11.56
C SER A 26 12.12 6.30 10.33
N LYS A 27 12.72 5.11 10.16
CA LYS A 27 13.46 4.77 8.93
C LYS A 27 12.57 4.80 7.69
N TYR A 28 11.39 4.19 7.73
CA TYR A 28 10.49 4.10 6.57
C TYR A 28 10.00 5.48 6.12
N THR A 29 9.65 6.36 7.06
CA THR A 29 9.25 7.72 6.73
C THR A 29 10.43 8.58 6.28
N SER A 30 11.61 8.36 6.85
CA SER A 30 12.85 9.05 6.46
C SER A 30 13.23 8.71 5.02
N LEU A 31 13.19 7.43 4.65
CA LEU A 31 13.43 6.98 3.27
C LEU A 31 12.36 7.52 2.31
N PHE A 32 11.07 7.50 2.71
CA PHE A 32 9.99 8.04 1.90
C PHE A 32 10.22 9.51 1.54
N ILE A 33 10.52 10.36 2.52
CA ILE A 33 10.75 11.80 2.30
C ILE A 33 12.05 11.98 1.47
N SER A 34 13.14 11.30 1.82
CA SER A 34 14.44 11.39 1.12
C SER A 34 14.38 10.97 -0.36
N SER A 35 13.36 10.22 -0.76
CA SER A 35 13.16 9.80 -2.16
C SER A 35 12.73 10.95 -3.08
N LEU A 36 12.15 12.03 -2.53
CA LEU A 36 11.39 13.01 -3.29
C LEU A 36 12.28 13.86 -4.22
N SER A 37 13.45 14.29 -3.74
CA SER A 37 14.44 14.99 -4.57
C SER A 37 15.42 14.05 -5.27
N SER A 38 15.77 12.93 -4.63
CA SER A 38 16.77 11.98 -5.13
C SER A 38 16.26 11.09 -6.28
N LYS A 39 14.94 10.88 -6.36
CA LYS A 39 14.26 9.94 -7.26
C LYS A 39 14.66 8.49 -7.04
N ASN A 40 15.15 8.15 -5.85
CA ASN A 40 15.43 6.77 -5.52
C ASN A 40 14.12 6.06 -5.17
N MET A 41 13.52 5.38 -6.15
CA MET A 41 12.16 4.83 -6.04
C MET A 41 12.06 3.79 -4.92
N ASN A 42 13.08 2.95 -4.77
CA ASN A 42 13.11 1.92 -3.74
C ASN A 42 13.06 2.48 -2.30
N TRP A 43 13.48 3.74 -2.08
CA TRP A 43 13.41 4.38 -0.77
C TRP A 43 11.98 4.66 -0.34
N ARG A 44 11.08 5.03 -1.25
CA ARG A 44 9.67 5.30 -0.90
C ARG A 44 8.74 4.09 -0.95
N SER A 45 9.13 3.02 -1.63
CA SER A 45 8.28 1.84 -1.85
C SER A 45 7.74 1.23 -0.55
N GLY A 46 8.62 1.05 0.44
CA GLY A 46 8.30 0.32 1.68
C GLY A 46 7.18 0.92 2.51
N LEU A 47 6.96 2.25 2.46
CA LEU A 47 5.97 2.92 3.30
C LEU A 47 4.54 2.44 2.99
N SER A 48 4.24 2.12 1.72
CA SER A 48 2.91 1.64 1.32
C SER A 48 2.52 0.34 2.05
N VAL A 49 3.40 -0.66 2.03
CA VAL A 49 3.20 -1.94 2.72
C VAL A 49 3.27 -1.77 4.23
N PHE A 50 4.19 -0.93 4.75
CA PHE A 50 4.27 -0.68 6.18
C PHE A 50 3.00 -0.03 6.74
N ALA A 51 2.34 0.83 5.96
CA ALA A 51 1.03 1.41 6.28
C ALA A 51 -0.09 0.35 6.26
N ILE A 52 -0.14 -0.51 5.23
CA ILE A 52 -1.11 -1.62 5.17
C ILE A 52 -0.97 -2.54 6.38
N MET A 53 0.27 -2.87 6.77
CA MET A 53 0.56 -3.79 7.86
C MET A 53 0.20 -3.26 9.26
N GLN A 54 -0.12 -1.96 9.42
CA GLN A 54 -0.57 -1.44 10.72
C GLN A 54 -1.87 -2.11 11.19
N SER A 55 -2.75 -2.47 10.25
CA SER A 55 -4.03 -3.12 10.54
C SER A 55 -4.19 -4.51 9.90
N PHE A 56 -3.28 -4.93 9.02
CA PHE A 56 -3.34 -6.23 8.35
C PHE A 56 -3.43 -7.39 9.36
N PRO A 57 -4.41 -8.30 9.22
CA PRO A 57 -4.63 -9.34 10.22
C PRO A 57 -3.55 -10.45 10.13
N ASN A 58 -3.03 -10.88 11.28
CA ASN A 58 -2.29 -12.12 11.35
C ASN A 58 -3.28 -13.29 11.33
N HIS A 59 -3.30 -14.05 10.23
CA HIS A 59 -4.33 -15.05 9.96
C HIS A 59 -3.75 -16.28 9.27
N ASN A 60 -4.44 -17.40 9.46
CA ASN A 60 -4.20 -18.61 8.68
C ASN A 60 -5.11 -18.64 7.47
N PHE A 61 -4.72 -19.42 6.46
CA PHE A 61 -5.50 -19.63 5.25
C PHE A 61 -6.91 -20.08 5.61
N THR A 62 -7.89 -19.26 5.24
CA THR A 62 -9.29 -19.54 5.46
C THR A 62 -10.01 -19.31 4.15
N LEU A 63 -10.76 -20.30 3.67
CA LEU A 63 -11.46 -20.22 2.39
C LEU A 63 -12.38 -18.99 2.36
N GLY A 64 -12.33 -18.26 1.25
CA GLY A 64 -13.32 -17.26 0.88
C GLY A 64 -14.73 -17.83 0.83
N GLU A 65 -15.72 -17.00 1.14
CA GLU A 65 -17.12 -17.35 0.90
C GLU A 65 -17.33 -17.50 -0.61
N TYR A 66 -17.61 -18.73 -1.05
CA TYR A 66 -17.95 -19.00 -2.45
C TYR A 66 -19.46 -19.16 -2.56
N THR A 67 -20.09 -18.29 -3.35
CA THR A 67 -21.55 -18.26 -3.50
C THR A 67 -22.16 -19.54 -4.09
N GLY A 68 -21.33 -20.47 -4.58
CA GLY A 68 -21.77 -21.75 -5.16
C GLY A 68 -21.56 -23.00 -4.29
N ILE A 69 -20.89 -22.91 -3.13
CA ILE A 69 -20.64 -24.07 -2.24
C ILE A 69 -20.86 -23.59 -0.80
N ASN A 70 -21.95 -24.02 -0.17
CA ASN A 70 -22.15 -23.79 1.27
C ASN A 70 -21.35 -24.81 2.10
N ASP A 71 -21.11 -24.50 3.38
CA ASP A 71 -20.27 -25.31 4.27
C ASP A 71 -20.71 -26.78 4.36
N GLU A 72 -22.02 -27.03 4.33
CA GLU A 72 -22.56 -28.39 4.36
C GLU A 72 -22.19 -29.21 3.12
N LEU A 73 -22.25 -28.59 1.93
CA LEU A 73 -21.85 -29.26 0.70
C LEU A 73 -20.35 -29.52 0.70
N PHE A 74 -19.55 -28.54 1.12
CA PHE A 74 -18.10 -28.68 1.20
C PHE A 74 -17.71 -29.86 2.10
N GLU A 75 -18.33 -30.00 3.28
CA GLU A 75 -17.98 -31.06 4.21
C GLU A 75 -18.28 -32.47 3.71
N ARG A 76 -19.26 -32.62 2.82
CA ARG A 76 -19.66 -33.90 2.20
C ARG A 76 -18.82 -34.26 0.97
N MET A 77 -17.98 -33.36 0.48
CA MET A 77 -17.11 -33.61 -0.68
C MET A 77 -16.04 -34.67 -0.39
N SER A 78 -15.59 -35.35 -1.44
CA SER A 78 -14.42 -36.23 -1.39
C SER A 78 -13.16 -35.44 -0.99
N ILE A 79 -12.11 -36.14 -0.54
CA ILE A 79 -10.84 -35.48 -0.18
C ILE A 79 -10.25 -34.79 -1.41
N GLU A 80 -10.36 -35.43 -2.58
CA GLU A 80 -9.89 -34.94 -3.86
C GLU A 80 -10.62 -33.65 -4.26
N ASP A 81 -11.94 -33.61 -4.12
CA ASP A 81 -12.75 -32.43 -4.44
C ASP A 81 -12.50 -31.29 -3.44
N LYS A 82 -12.38 -31.60 -2.13
CA LYS A 82 -11.98 -30.60 -1.11
C LYS A 82 -10.65 -29.97 -1.47
N GLN A 83 -9.69 -30.76 -1.95
CA GLN A 83 -8.38 -30.27 -2.37
C GLN A 83 -8.49 -29.42 -3.65
N PHE A 84 -9.27 -29.85 -4.64
CA PHE A 84 -9.53 -29.10 -5.87
C PHE A 84 -10.10 -27.71 -5.60
N VAL A 85 -11.05 -27.61 -4.65
CA VAL A 85 -11.66 -26.36 -4.20
C VAL A 85 -10.66 -25.48 -3.46
N LYS A 86 -9.90 -26.05 -2.50
CA LYS A 86 -8.88 -25.32 -1.73
C LYS A 86 -7.78 -24.68 -2.59
N GLU A 87 -7.52 -25.24 -3.77
CA GLU A 87 -6.54 -24.70 -4.72
C GLU A 87 -7.05 -23.52 -5.55
N ARG A 88 -8.37 -23.30 -5.62
CA ARG A 88 -9.00 -22.33 -6.52
C ARG A 88 -9.77 -21.23 -5.81
N ILE A 89 -10.08 -21.40 -4.53
CA ILE A 89 -10.72 -20.37 -3.73
C ILE A 89 -9.64 -19.62 -2.95
N PRO A 90 -9.54 -18.29 -3.12
CA PRO A 90 -8.58 -17.48 -2.39
C PRO A 90 -8.99 -17.31 -0.92
N CYS A 91 -8.02 -16.89 -0.10
CA CYS A 91 -8.22 -16.62 1.31
C CYS A 91 -9.21 -15.46 1.51
N LYS A 92 -10.16 -15.60 2.44
CA LYS A 92 -11.18 -14.56 2.71
C LYS A 92 -10.59 -13.22 3.19
N PHE A 93 -9.42 -13.26 3.82
CA PHE A 93 -8.81 -12.08 4.43
C PHE A 93 -7.93 -11.31 3.44
N CYS A 94 -7.11 -11.99 2.64
CA CYS A 94 -6.09 -11.35 1.79
C CYS A 94 -6.26 -11.62 0.29
N SER A 95 -7.25 -12.44 -0.09
CA SER A 95 -7.50 -12.88 -1.46
C SER A 95 -6.34 -13.65 -2.13
N GLU A 96 -5.40 -14.19 -1.35
CA GLU A 96 -4.30 -15.00 -1.85
C GLU A 96 -4.63 -16.50 -1.86
N TYR A 97 -4.04 -17.26 -2.76
CA TYR A 97 -4.25 -18.71 -2.83
C TYR A 97 -3.46 -19.48 -1.78
N LYS A 98 -3.93 -20.70 -1.44
CA LYS A 98 -3.26 -21.56 -0.45
C LYS A 98 -1.79 -21.84 -0.81
N SER A 99 -1.51 -22.06 -2.09
CA SER A 99 -0.17 -22.41 -2.58
C SER A 99 0.25 -21.41 -3.66
N ILE A 100 1.23 -20.58 -3.32
CA ILE A 100 1.62 -19.37 -4.05
C ILE A 100 2.86 -19.69 -4.89
N LYS A 101 2.86 -19.29 -6.16
CA LYS A 101 4.04 -19.40 -7.02
C LYS A 101 5.00 -18.25 -6.67
N PRO A 102 6.25 -18.49 -6.25
CA PRO A 102 7.17 -17.43 -5.83
C PRO A 102 7.79 -16.68 -7.02
N ASP A 103 6.99 -15.84 -7.67
CA ASP A 103 7.44 -14.94 -8.74
C ASP A 103 7.52 -13.51 -8.21
N PHE A 104 8.75 -13.04 -7.97
CA PHE A 104 9.01 -11.71 -7.41
C PHE A 104 9.30 -10.65 -8.47
N GLU A 105 9.25 -10.98 -9.77
CA GLU A 105 9.67 -10.03 -10.81
C GLU A 105 8.77 -8.78 -10.82
N PHE A 106 7.46 -8.99 -10.67
CA PHE A 106 6.49 -7.89 -10.53
C PHE A 106 6.75 -7.05 -9.27
N ALA A 107 6.93 -7.70 -8.11
CA ALA A 107 7.23 -7.00 -6.86
C ALA A 107 8.52 -6.18 -6.96
N LYS A 108 9.55 -6.75 -7.60
CA LYS A 108 10.84 -6.09 -7.85
C LYS A 108 10.70 -4.89 -8.77
N GLU A 109 9.90 -4.99 -9.83
CA GLU A 109 9.65 -3.87 -10.74
C GLU A 109 8.90 -2.74 -10.04
N ALA A 110 7.80 -3.05 -9.34
CA ALA A 110 7.04 -2.05 -8.57
C ALA A 110 7.94 -1.37 -7.52
N PHE A 111 8.73 -2.15 -6.80
CA PHE A 111 9.64 -1.65 -5.77
C PHE A 111 10.74 -0.73 -6.33
N ASN A 112 11.39 -1.12 -7.43
CA ASN A 112 12.58 -0.42 -7.92
C ASN A 112 12.29 0.68 -8.96
N LYS A 113 11.17 0.59 -9.69
CA LYS A 113 10.87 1.54 -10.79
C LYS A 113 9.70 2.47 -10.48
N VAL A 114 8.73 2.02 -9.69
CA VAL A 114 7.49 2.78 -9.44
C VAL A 114 7.57 3.53 -8.11
N GLY A 115 8.11 2.90 -7.06
CA GLY A 115 8.23 3.55 -5.76
C GLY A 115 6.98 3.41 -4.89
N GLY A 116 6.20 2.35 -5.09
CA GLY A 116 4.99 2.05 -4.35
C GLY A 116 4.30 0.78 -4.86
N LEU A 117 3.18 0.43 -4.24
CA LEU A 117 2.48 -0.82 -4.50
C LEU A 117 1.64 -0.73 -5.78
N LEU A 118 1.72 -1.74 -6.65
CA LEU A 118 0.85 -1.88 -7.84
C LEU A 118 -0.20 -3.00 -7.72
N GLY A 119 -0.02 -3.90 -6.74
CA GLY A 119 -0.93 -5.02 -6.46
C GLY A 119 -0.82 -5.43 -4.99
N ALA A 120 -1.92 -5.90 -4.42
CA ALA A 120 -2.05 -6.19 -2.98
C ALA A 120 -1.73 -7.65 -2.60
N ASP A 121 -0.83 -8.30 -3.34
CA ASP A 121 -0.45 -9.69 -3.10
C ASP A 121 0.61 -9.85 -2.00
N LEU A 122 0.64 -11.03 -1.38
CA LEU A 122 1.51 -11.31 -0.25
C LEU A 122 3.00 -11.31 -0.63
N LEU A 123 3.35 -11.64 -1.87
CA LEU A 123 4.75 -11.60 -2.32
C LEU A 123 5.27 -10.17 -2.37
N CYS A 124 4.46 -9.23 -2.86
CA CYS A 124 4.77 -7.80 -2.78
C CYS A 124 4.98 -7.37 -1.34
N TYR A 125 4.12 -7.79 -0.41
CA TYR A 125 4.25 -7.39 0.99
C TYR A 125 5.55 -7.89 1.62
N TYR A 126 5.86 -9.18 1.42
CA TYR A 126 7.11 -9.76 1.91
C TYR A 126 8.34 -9.09 1.28
N TYR A 127 8.32 -8.91 -0.04
CA TYR A 127 9.45 -8.32 -0.77
C TYR A 127 9.71 -6.88 -0.33
N PHE A 128 8.66 -6.04 -0.26
CA PHE A 128 8.81 -4.64 0.11
C PHE A 128 9.34 -4.47 1.52
N LEU A 129 8.81 -5.21 2.50
CA LEU A 129 9.31 -5.15 3.88
C LEU A 129 10.76 -5.65 3.96
N SER A 130 11.05 -6.83 3.40
CA SER A 130 12.37 -7.44 3.47
C SER A 130 13.45 -6.59 2.79
N GLU A 131 13.16 -5.98 1.64
CA GLU A 131 14.11 -5.12 0.94
C GLU A 131 14.27 -3.76 1.62
N THR A 132 13.18 -3.10 2.06
CA THR A 132 13.31 -1.83 2.79
C THR A 132 14.06 -2.01 4.12
N ASN A 133 13.88 -3.14 4.81
CA ASN A 133 14.64 -3.46 6.02
C ASN A 133 16.15 -3.53 5.78
N LYS A 134 16.62 -3.86 4.56
CA LYS A 134 18.04 -3.90 4.19
C LYS A 134 18.63 -2.55 3.78
N ILE A 135 17.79 -1.59 3.39
CA ILE A 135 18.26 -0.25 2.96
C ILE A 135 18.84 0.49 4.18
N GLU A 136 19.98 1.15 4.02
CA GLU A 136 20.53 2.00 5.10
C GLU A 136 19.59 3.17 5.40
N ASN A 137 19.55 3.63 6.65
CA ASN A 137 18.74 4.80 6.98
C ASN A 137 19.33 6.05 6.31
N VAL A 138 18.48 6.82 5.61
CA VAL A 138 18.86 8.06 4.94
C VAL A 138 18.02 9.19 5.51
N LYS A 139 18.67 10.28 5.95
CA LYS A 139 17.99 11.46 6.48
C LYS A 139 17.54 12.39 5.34
N PRO A 140 16.32 12.96 5.40
CA PRO A 140 15.86 13.86 4.36
C PRO A 140 16.61 15.19 4.41
N CYS A 141 16.78 15.83 3.26
CA CYS A 141 17.35 17.16 3.15
C CYS A 141 16.24 18.24 3.03
N ASN A 142 16.64 19.52 3.09
CA ASN A 142 15.71 20.65 2.98
C ASN A 142 14.89 20.62 1.67
N GLU A 143 15.47 20.14 0.58
CA GLU A 143 14.77 20.04 -0.71
C GLU A 143 13.67 18.98 -0.67
N ASP A 144 13.88 17.86 0.04
CA ASP A 144 12.87 16.84 0.21
C ASP A 144 11.67 17.35 1.02
N PHE A 145 11.93 18.05 2.12
CA PHE A 145 10.87 18.68 2.93
C PHE A 145 10.13 19.76 2.16
N ARG A 146 10.83 20.57 1.35
CA ARG A 146 10.19 21.57 0.48
C ARG A 146 9.24 20.91 -0.51
N ILE A 147 9.70 19.88 -1.23
CA ILE A 147 8.88 19.15 -2.20
C ILE A 147 7.66 18.55 -1.51
N PHE A 148 7.85 17.88 -0.36
CA PHE A 148 6.72 17.26 0.34
C PHE A 148 5.72 18.29 0.84
N SER A 149 6.21 19.42 1.39
CA SER A 149 5.35 20.52 1.84
C SER A 149 4.54 21.12 0.69
N GLU A 150 5.12 21.27 -0.50
CA GLU A 150 4.39 21.73 -1.69
C GLU A 150 3.31 20.73 -2.12
N ILE A 151 3.60 19.43 -2.09
CA ILE A 151 2.61 18.36 -2.36
C ILE A 151 1.43 18.47 -1.37
N LEU A 152 1.72 18.56 -0.08
CA LEU A 152 0.71 18.64 0.98
C LEU A 152 -0.08 19.94 0.89
N THR A 153 0.55 21.06 0.54
CA THR A 153 -0.11 22.35 0.33
C THR A 153 -1.08 22.30 -0.84
N ILE A 154 -0.71 21.64 -1.95
CA ILE A 154 -1.62 21.44 -3.09
C ILE A 154 -2.83 20.60 -2.67
N LEU A 155 -2.62 19.52 -1.93
CA LEU A 155 -3.69 18.63 -1.45
C LEU A 155 -4.62 19.34 -0.46
N ALA A 156 -4.07 20.09 0.51
CA ALA A 156 -4.82 20.81 1.52
C ALA A 156 -5.67 21.96 0.96
N ASN A 157 -5.23 22.59 -0.13
CA ASN A 157 -5.91 23.72 -0.77
C ASN A 157 -6.71 23.35 -2.02
N ALA A 158 -6.86 22.05 -2.30
CA ALA A 158 -7.63 21.57 -3.45
C ALA A 158 -9.10 22.04 -3.37
N ALA A 159 -9.68 22.39 -4.51
CA ALA A 159 -11.07 22.83 -4.52
C ALA A 159 -12.02 21.67 -4.15
N PRO A 160 -13.19 21.92 -3.54
CA PRO A 160 -14.03 20.89 -2.92
C PRO A 160 -14.34 19.66 -3.78
N ASN A 161 -14.49 19.83 -5.10
CA ASN A 161 -14.85 18.77 -6.05
C ASN A 161 -13.66 18.26 -6.89
N GLU A 162 -12.44 18.76 -6.64
CA GLU A 162 -11.26 18.30 -7.34
C GLU A 162 -10.89 16.88 -6.93
N THR A 163 -10.46 16.09 -7.90
CA THR A 163 -9.94 14.74 -7.67
C THR A 163 -8.42 14.79 -7.78
N VAL A 164 -7.73 13.85 -7.11
CA VAL A 164 -6.29 13.68 -7.25
C VAL A 164 -5.84 13.33 -8.67
N LYS A 165 -6.76 12.91 -9.55
CA LYS A 165 -6.47 12.28 -10.86
C LYS A 165 -6.20 13.26 -12.00
N LYS A 166 -6.46 14.55 -11.82
CA LYS A 166 -6.34 15.56 -12.90
C LYS A 166 -5.61 16.82 -12.48
N THR A 167 -6.31 17.81 -11.93
CA THR A 167 -5.73 19.13 -11.67
C THR A 167 -4.60 19.05 -10.64
N ILE A 168 -4.87 18.40 -9.51
CA ILE A 168 -3.89 18.17 -8.44
C ILE A 168 -2.68 17.40 -8.98
N PHE A 169 -2.93 16.34 -9.75
CA PHE A 169 -1.88 15.56 -10.40
C PHE A 169 -0.93 16.43 -11.24
N LEU A 170 -1.50 17.30 -12.08
CA LEU A 170 -0.73 18.19 -12.94
C LEU A 170 0.02 19.28 -12.16
N GLN A 171 -0.56 19.78 -11.06
CA GLN A 171 0.10 20.73 -10.18
C GLN A 171 1.32 20.09 -9.50
N ILE A 172 1.17 18.88 -8.94
CA ILE A 172 2.28 18.17 -8.29
C ILE A 172 3.42 17.88 -9.28
N LYS A 173 3.13 17.48 -10.53
CA LYS A 173 4.17 17.26 -11.55
C LYS A 173 4.97 18.51 -11.92
N LYS A 174 4.46 19.72 -11.61
CA LYS A 174 5.14 20.99 -11.89
C LYS A 174 6.02 21.47 -10.74
N ILE A 175 5.99 20.80 -9.58
CA ILE A 175 6.86 21.13 -8.44
C ILE A 175 8.31 21.07 -8.91
N LYS A 176 9.04 22.18 -8.74
CA LYS A 176 10.46 22.26 -9.09
C LYS A 176 11.22 21.17 -8.33
N GLY A 177 12.19 20.53 -8.96
CA GLY A 177 13.00 19.48 -8.32
C GLY A 177 12.33 18.10 -8.25
N PHE A 178 11.00 18.03 -8.28
CA PHE A 178 10.26 16.77 -8.26
C PHE A 178 10.10 16.21 -9.68
N LYS A 179 10.78 15.10 -9.99
CA LYS A 179 10.61 14.40 -11.28
C LYS A 179 9.96 13.05 -11.03
N SER A 180 8.73 12.89 -11.51
CA SER A 180 7.97 11.66 -11.41
C SER A 180 7.15 11.44 -12.68
N ASN A 181 7.09 10.20 -13.16
CA ASN A 181 6.12 9.82 -14.18
C ASN A 181 4.72 9.68 -13.54
N SER A 182 3.71 9.39 -14.37
CA SER A 182 2.33 9.31 -13.88
C SER A 182 2.10 8.12 -12.93
N GLU A 183 2.64 6.95 -13.23
CA GLU A 183 2.50 5.76 -12.38
C GLU A 183 3.17 5.95 -11.01
N GLN A 184 4.37 6.52 -11.01
CA GLN A 184 5.13 6.87 -9.80
C GLN A 184 4.40 7.89 -8.91
N LEU A 185 3.75 8.90 -9.50
CA LEU A 185 3.00 9.89 -8.74
C LEU A 185 1.69 9.29 -8.19
N LYS A 186 1.02 8.46 -8.98
CA LYS A 186 -0.15 7.71 -8.53
C LYS A 186 0.20 6.84 -7.32
N ALA A 187 1.27 6.05 -7.40
CA ALA A 187 1.72 5.20 -6.30
C ALA A 187 2.09 6.00 -5.04
N LEU A 188 2.69 7.18 -5.20
CA LEU A 188 2.94 8.10 -4.08
C LEU A 188 1.64 8.55 -3.40
N LEU A 189 0.64 8.96 -4.18
CA LEU A 189 -0.65 9.42 -3.65
C LEU A 189 -1.44 8.27 -3.01
N GLU A 190 -1.43 7.09 -3.62
CA GLU A 190 -2.03 5.86 -3.05
C GLU A 190 -1.35 5.48 -1.73
N THR A 191 -0.02 5.64 -1.63
CA THR A 191 0.71 5.44 -0.37
C THR A 191 0.19 6.37 0.73
N LEU A 192 -0.11 7.64 0.42
CA LEU A 192 -0.73 8.56 1.39
C LEU A 192 -2.15 8.12 1.77
N GLY A 193 -2.90 7.49 0.87
CA GLY A 193 -4.19 6.89 1.21
C GLY A 193 -4.07 5.68 2.13
N PHE A 194 -3.12 4.77 1.87
CA PHE A 194 -2.84 3.66 2.76
C PHE A 194 -2.42 4.14 4.16
N CYS A 195 -1.69 5.25 4.23
CA CYS A 195 -1.34 5.93 5.48
C CYS A 195 -2.52 6.59 6.21
N SER A 196 -3.76 6.51 5.70
CA SER A 196 -4.94 7.25 6.19
C SER A 196 -4.81 8.79 6.10
N ILE A 197 -3.85 9.31 5.33
CA ILE A 197 -3.65 10.75 5.13
C ILE A 197 -4.65 11.30 4.10
N LEU A 198 -4.85 10.54 3.01
CA LEU A 198 -5.84 10.83 1.97
C LEU A 198 -6.99 9.82 2.03
N GLU A 199 -7.97 10.12 2.88
CA GLU A 199 -9.16 9.29 3.10
C GLU A 199 -10.43 10.14 3.11
N THR A 200 -11.60 9.52 3.08
CA THR A 200 -12.89 10.23 3.25
C THR A 200 -13.49 9.91 4.62
N GLU A 201 -14.64 10.51 4.93
CA GLU A 201 -15.41 10.12 6.12
C GLU A 201 -15.84 8.64 6.06
N LYS A 202 -16.18 8.13 4.87
CA LYS A 202 -16.72 6.77 4.67
C LYS A 202 -15.67 5.75 4.24
N GLN A 203 -14.68 6.18 3.45
CA GLN A 203 -13.61 5.34 2.92
C GLN A 203 -12.32 5.69 3.65
N LYS A 204 -12.09 5.00 4.77
CA LYS A 204 -10.92 5.15 5.64
C LYS A 204 -9.69 4.45 5.07
N GLY A 205 -8.51 5.01 5.30
CA GLY A 205 -7.24 4.32 5.02
C GLY A 205 -6.98 3.18 6.00
N LEU A 206 -5.75 2.67 6.01
CA LEU A 206 -5.42 1.39 6.65
C LEU A 206 -4.72 1.55 8.01
N LEU A 207 -4.72 2.75 8.59
CA LEU A 207 -4.05 2.98 9.87
C LEU A 207 -4.77 2.28 11.04
N ASN A 208 -6.10 2.25 11.04
CA ASN A 208 -6.90 1.75 12.17
C ASN A 208 -7.64 0.45 11.87
N GLU A 209 -8.10 0.27 10.63
CA GLU A 209 -8.90 -0.88 10.22
C GLU A 209 -8.42 -1.39 8.86
N TYR A 210 -8.36 -2.71 8.73
CA TYR A 210 -7.95 -3.35 7.48
C TYR A 210 -9.16 -3.63 6.60
N ILE A 211 -9.03 -3.27 5.32
CA ILE A 211 -9.89 -3.77 4.25
C ILE A 211 -9.04 -4.58 3.27
N ASN A 212 -9.58 -5.70 2.81
CA ASN A 212 -8.96 -6.49 1.76
C ASN A 212 -8.90 -5.68 0.47
N LEU A 213 -7.72 -5.14 0.14
CA LEU A 213 -7.51 -4.27 -1.04
C LEU A 213 -7.85 -4.93 -2.37
N ALA A 214 -7.76 -6.26 -2.47
CA ALA A 214 -8.16 -6.99 -3.68
C ALA A 214 -9.69 -7.02 -3.87
N ALA A 215 -10.45 -6.86 -2.79
CA ALA A 215 -11.92 -6.83 -2.77
C ALA A 215 -12.49 -5.45 -2.38
N ALA A 216 -11.64 -4.45 -2.19
CA ALA A 216 -12.06 -3.12 -1.77
C ALA A 216 -12.96 -2.46 -2.83
N PRO A 217 -13.95 -1.65 -2.41
CA PRO A 217 -14.83 -0.97 -3.35
C PRO A 217 -14.03 -0.03 -4.23
N ARG A 218 -14.48 0.13 -5.47
CA ARG A 218 -13.96 1.11 -6.43
C ARG A 218 -15.02 2.16 -6.71
N LYS A 219 -14.59 3.40 -6.98
CA LYS A 219 -15.52 4.49 -7.30
C LYS A 219 -16.29 4.22 -8.59
N THR A 220 -15.64 3.60 -9.56
CA THR A 220 -16.24 3.09 -10.79
C THR A 220 -15.64 1.73 -11.14
N HIS A 221 -16.35 0.91 -11.91
CA HIS A 221 -15.85 -0.40 -12.34
C HIS A 221 -14.53 -0.32 -13.15
N SER A 222 -14.29 0.81 -13.82
CA SER A 222 -13.10 1.05 -14.65
C SER A 222 -12.01 1.89 -13.97
N SER A 223 -12.17 2.25 -12.70
CA SER A 223 -11.15 3.02 -11.98
C SER A 223 -9.89 2.19 -11.83
N ASP A 224 -8.76 2.79 -12.15
CA ASP A 224 -7.44 2.21 -11.98
C ASP A 224 -6.79 2.62 -10.64
N TRP A 225 -7.41 3.49 -9.84
CA TRP A 225 -6.87 3.96 -8.57
C TRP A 225 -7.24 3.03 -7.41
N ASN A 226 -6.30 2.85 -6.49
CA ASN A 226 -6.52 2.07 -5.29
C ASN A 226 -7.36 2.83 -4.24
N TYR A 227 -8.11 2.06 -3.46
CA TYR A 227 -8.77 2.51 -2.25
C TYR A 227 -7.71 3.00 -1.21
N PRO A 228 -7.98 4.03 -0.40
CA PRO A 228 -9.19 4.88 -0.38
C PRO A 228 -9.12 6.08 -1.35
N VAL A 229 -7.94 6.38 -1.90
CA VAL A 229 -7.67 7.60 -2.69
C VAL A 229 -8.60 7.75 -3.89
N ASP A 230 -9.05 6.64 -4.47
CA ASP A 230 -10.03 6.63 -5.56
C ASP A 230 -11.29 7.48 -5.26
N PHE A 231 -11.71 7.54 -3.99
CA PHE A 231 -12.89 8.25 -3.52
C PHE A 231 -12.62 9.69 -3.08
N TRP A 232 -11.36 10.03 -2.81
CA TRP A 232 -10.96 11.30 -2.23
C TRP A 232 -11.27 12.49 -3.14
N LEU A 233 -11.76 13.56 -2.53
CA LEU A 233 -12.01 14.86 -3.14
C LEU A 233 -11.34 15.98 -2.32
N GLY A 234 -11.10 17.14 -2.94
CA GLY A 234 -10.46 18.27 -2.25
C GLY A 234 -11.12 18.70 -0.95
N LYS A 235 -12.45 18.53 -0.82
CA LYS A 235 -13.18 18.81 0.43
C LYS A 235 -12.77 17.91 1.60
N ASP A 236 -12.23 16.72 1.33
CA ASP A 236 -11.82 15.76 2.35
C ASP A 236 -10.47 16.17 2.97
N GLY A 237 -9.66 16.95 2.24
CA GLY A 237 -8.40 17.51 2.73
C GLY A 237 -7.39 16.45 3.18
N ILE A 238 -6.52 16.81 4.12
CA ILE A 238 -5.56 15.89 4.73
C ILE A 238 -6.02 15.54 6.14
N ASN A 239 -6.02 14.25 6.49
CA ASN A 239 -6.23 13.81 7.85
C ASN A 239 -5.00 14.14 8.73
N LYS A 240 -5.14 15.20 9.54
CA LYS A 240 -4.08 15.71 10.43
C LYS A 240 -3.61 14.68 11.47
N GLN A 241 -4.51 13.85 11.99
CA GLN A 241 -4.15 12.86 13.04
C GLN A 241 -3.28 11.75 12.45
N ALA A 242 -3.69 11.21 11.29
CA ALA A 242 -2.89 10.23 10.57
C ALA A 242 -1.56 10.82 10.12
N PHE A 243 -1.57 12.05 9.59
CA PHE A 243 -0.34 12.73 9.18
C PHE A 243 0.65 12.90 10.34
N ARG A 244 0.15 13.32 11.52
CA ARG A 244 0.97 13.40 12.74
C ARG A 244 1.56 12.05 13.14
N PHE A 245 0.75 10.99 13.14
CA PHE A 245 1.24 9.64 13.50
C PHE A 245 2.47 9.23 12.67
N TRP A 246 2.48 9.55 11.37
CA TRP A 246 3.57 9.21 10.47
C TRP A 246 4.76 10.17 10.58
N PHE A 247 4.51 11.47 10.71
CA PHE A 247 5.53 12.50 10.44
C PHE A 247 5.83 13.46 11.60
N GLU A 248 5.35 13.19 12.82
CA GLU A 248 5.55 14.11 13.97
C GLU A 248 7.02 14.38 14.34
N ASP A 249 7.94 13.48 14.00
CA ASP A 249 9.37 13.64 14.27
C ASP A 249 10.03 14.72 13.39
N TYR A 250 9.35 15.21 12.34
CA TYR A 250 9.88 16.18 11.37
C TYR A 250 9.29 17.58 11.59
N LYS A 251 10.05 18.45 12.28
CA LYS A 251 9.62 19.83 12.59
C LYS A 251 9.27 20.66 11.36
N GLU A 252 9.90 20.37 10.23
CA GLU A 252 9.68 21.00 8.93
C GLU A 252 8.24 20.81 8.41
N LEU A 253 7.54 19.76 8.89
CA LEU A 253 6.20 19.40 8.46
C LEU A 253 5.12 19.77 9.48
N GLU A 254 5.48 20.36 10.63
CA GLU A 254 4.61 20.57 11.79
C GLU A 254 3.35 21.39 11.48
N GLN A 255 3.42 22.28 10.49
CA GLN A 255 2.29 23.08 10.01
C GLN A 255 1.10 22.27 9.48
N PHE A 256 1.29 20.99 9.11
CA PHE A 256 0.24 20.17 8.51
C PHE A 256 -0.61 19.40 9.55
N TRP A 257 -0.23 19.42 10.84
CA TRP A 257 -1.03 18.80 11.91
C TRP A 257 -1.32 19.70 13.11
N LYS A 258 -0.72 20.90 13.15
CA LYS A 258 -1.19 22.00 13.99
C LYS A 258 -2.52 22.55 13.45
#